data_AF-A0A970IJ52-F1
#
_entry.id   AF-A0A970IJ52-F1
#
_cell.length_a   1.000
_cell.length_b   1.000
_cell.length_c   1.000
_cell.angle_alpha   90.00
_cell.angle_beta   90.00
_cell.angle_gamma   90.00
#
_symmetry.space_group_name_H-M   'P 1'
#
loop_
_entity.id
_entity.type
_entity.pdbx_description
1 polymer ?
#
loop_
_entity_poly.entity_id
_entity_poly.type
_entity_poly.pdbx_seq_one_letter_code
_entity_poly.pdbx_strand_id
1 'polypeptide(L)'
;MRRVKELFAAKDMTEGTPWKRIVEFAIPMLIGNVAQQFYNTADSIIVGRYIGDNALAAVGSAGPVLHLLFILFMGIATGAGIMVSQY
;
A
#
# COMPACT_ATOMS: atom_id res chain seq x y z
N MET A 1 13.97 12.14 16.67
CA MET A 1 12.90 11.15 16.91
C MET A 1 11.49 11.75 17.02
N ARG A 2 11.29 12.99 17.52
CA ARG A 2 9.94 13.60 17.65
C ARG A 2 9.24 13.92 16.32
N ARG A 3 9.99 14.44 15.33
CA ARG A 3 9.47 14.79 13.98
C ARG A 3 8.90 13.59 13.20
N VAL A 4 9.43 12.38 13.42
CA VAL A 4 8.91 11.17 12.73
C VAL A 4 7.56 10.77 13.33
N LYS A 5 7.37 10.86 14.65
CA LYS A 5 6.06 10.64 15.27
C LYS A 5 5.02 11.68 14.84
N GLU A 6 5.44 12.93 14.65
CA GLU A 6 4.57 14.01 14.16
C GLU A 6 4.09 13.80 12.72
N LEU A 7 4.86 13.09 11.87
CA LEU A 7 4.47 12.70 10.52
C LEU A 7 3.38 11.61 10.48
N PHE A 8 3.28 10.78 11.52
CA PHE A 8 2.28 9.72 11.66
C PHE A 8 1.12 10.10 12.61
N ALA A 9 1.12 11.31 13.14
CA ALA A 9 0.07 11.80 14.03
C ALA A 9 -1.12 12.32 13.22
N ALA A 10 -2.34 12.11 13.73
CA ALA A 10 -3.55 12.68 13.15
C ALA A 10 -3.40 14.22 13.11
N LYS A 11 -3.45 14.78 11.89
CA LYS A 11 -3.20 16.20 11.65
C LYS A 11 -4.31 16.72 10.76
N ASP A 12 -4.87 17.87 11.14
CA ASP A 12 -5.92 18.50 10.35
C ASP A 12 -5.36 18.89 8.96
N MET A 13 -5.95 18.32 7.93
CA MET A 13 -5.58 18.53 6.53
C MET A 13 -6.44 19.62 5.87
N THR A 14 -7.44 20.16 6.58
CA THR A 14 -8.34 21.22 6.09
C THR A 14 -7.76 22.62 6.35
N GLU A 15 -6.82 22.73 7.28
CA GLU A 15 -6.19 24.01 7.65
C GLU A 15 -4.72 24.13 7.15
N GLY A 16 -4.44 25.27 6.51
CA GLY A 16 -3.10 25.69 6.09
C GLY A 16 -2.82 25.52 4.59
N THR A 17 -1.53 25.55 4.21
CA THR A 17 -1.12 25.46 2.80
C THR A 17 -1.28 24.02 2.27
N PRO A 18 -2.14 23.77 1.26
CA PRO A 18 -2.49 22.42 0.81
C PRO A 18 -1.28 21.58 0.37
N TRP A 19 -0.36 22.17 -0.39
CA TRP A 19 0.83 21.49 -0.89
C TRP A 19 1.71 20.89 0.22
N LYS A 20 1.90 21.61 1.33
CA LYS A 20 2.72 21.10 2.45
C LYS A 20 2.07 19.89 3.13
N ARG A 21 0.75 19.87 3.25
CA ARG A 21 -0.02 18.76 3.84
C ARG A 21 0.03 17.52 2.96
N ILE A 22 -0.12 17.70 1.66
CA ILE A 22 -0.03 16.61 0.69
C ILE A 22 1.35 15.96 0.76
N VAL A 23 2.43 16.75 0.80
CA VAL A 23 3.80 16.22 0.92
C VAL A 23 4.01 15.50 2.26
N GLU A 24 3.51 16.09 3.36
CA GLU A 24 3.62 15.51 4.71
C GLU A 24 2.91 14.15 4.82
N PHE A 25 1.78 13.97 4.14
CA PHE A 25 1.03 12.71 4.09
C PHE A 25 1.58 11.72 3.04
N ALA A 26 2.06 12.21 1.90
CA ALA A 26 2.59 11.38 0.82
C ALA A 26 3.91 10.71 1.20
N ILE A 27 4.79 11.37 1.96
CA ILE A 27 6.08 10.80 2.40
C ILE A 27 5.91 9.46 3.14
N PRO A 28 5.13 9.37 4.24
CA PRO A 28 4.93 8.12 4.95
C PRO A 28 4.20 7.07 4.08
N MET A 29 3.24 7.48 3.24
CA MET A 29 2.57 6.57 2.29
C MET A 29 3.53 5.95 1.27
N LEU A 30 4.45 6.75 0.71
CA LEU A 30 5.43 6.30 -0.26
C LEU A 30 6.40 5.31 0.37
N ILE A 31 6.88 5.60 1.58
CA ILE A 31 7.74 4.67 2.34
C ILE A 31 7.00 3.35 2.60
N GLY A 32 5.72 3.43 3.01
CA GLY A 32 4.87 2.24 3.19
C GLY A 32 4.72 1.42 1.91
N ASN A 33 4.45 2.08 0.77
CA ASN A 33 4.34 1.42 -0.52
C ASN A 33 5.64 0.75 -0.96
N VAL A 34 6.79 1.42 -0.79
CA VAL A 34 8.10 0.85 -1.11
C VAL A 34 8.40 -0.36 -0.23
N ALA A 35 8.10 -0.28 1.07
CA ALA A 35 8.23 -1.41 1.99
C ALA A 35 7.31 -2.59 1.61
N GLN A 36 6.07 -2.30 1.21
CA GLN A 36 5.14 -3.33 0.71
C GLN A 36 5.65 -3.99 -0.58
N GLN A 37 6.18 -3.23 -1.53
CA GLN A 37 6.78 -3.81 -2.74
C GLN A 37 7.99 -4.69 -2.41
N PHE A 38 8.83 -4.26 -1.45
CA PHE A 38 9.96 -5.06 -0.99
C PHE A 38 9.49 -6.37 -0.34
N TYR A 39 8.39 -6.32 0.43
CA TYR A 39 7.77 -7.51 1.02
C TYR A 39 7.27 -8.48 -0.08
N ASN A 40 6.49 -7.99 -1.04
CA ASN A 40 6.00 -8.82 -2.15
C ASN A 40 7.13 -9.42 -3.00
N THR A 41 8.22 -8.67 -3.19
CA THR A 41 9.40 -9.12 -3.92
C THR A 41 10.16 -10.17 -3.13
N ALA A 42 10.39 -9.95 -1.84
CA ALA A 42 11.06 -10.90 -0.96
C ALA A 42 10.25 -12.20 -0.82
N ASP A 43 8.93 -12.11 -0.66
CA ASP A 43 8.02 -13.25 -0.62
C ASP A 43 8.11 -14.09 -1.90
N SER A 44 8.06 -13.44 -3.07
CA SER A 44 8.23 -14.11 -4.37
C SER A 44 9.61 -14.79 -4.53
N ILE A 45 10.68 -14.13 -4.08
CA ILE A 45 12.05 -14.68 -4.13
C ILE A 45 12.18 -15.87 -3.18
N ILE A 46 11.66 -15.77 -1.96
CA ILE A 46 11.73 -16.84 -0.96
C ILE A 46 10.92 -18.05 -1.43
N VAL A 47 9.69 -17.84 -1.90
CA VAL A 47 8.83 -18.92 -2.43
C VAL A 47 9.48 -19.60 -3.65
N GLY A 48 10.05 -18.81 -4.57
CA GLY A 48 10.77 -19.35 -5.73
C GLY A 48 12.01 -20.16 -5.35
N ARG A 49 12.75 -19.73 -4.31
CA ARG A 49 14.03 -20.33 -3.93
C ARG A 49 13.91 -21.50 -2.94
N TYR A 50 12.85 -21.54 -2.11
CA TYR A 50 12.65 -22.59 -1.09
C TYR A 50 11.71 -23.72 -1.52
N ILE A 51 10.80 -23.50 -2.47
CA ILE A 51 9.77 -24.50 -2.85
C ILE A 51 9.98 -25.03 -4.29
N GLY A 52 10.83 -24.37 -5.10
CA GLY A 52 11.22 -24.78 -6.45
C GLY A 52 10.32 -24.23 -7.57
N ASP A 53 10.74 -24.38 -8.83
CA ASP A 53 10.11 -23.77 -10.03
C ASP A 53 8.60 -24.00 -10.16
N ASN A 54 8.09 -25.14 -9.65
CA ASN A 54 6.67 -25.45 -9.62
C ASN A 54 5.85 -24.53 -8.70
N ALA A 55 6.42 -24.06 -7.59
CA ALA A 55 5.75 -23.12 -6.69
C ALA A 55 5.76 -21.69 -7.25
N LEU A 56 6.83 -21.29 -7.93
CA LEU A 56 6.89 -20.02 -8.63
C LEU A 56 5.90 -19.97 -9.80
N ALA A 57 5.76 -21.06 -10.56
CA ALA A 57 4.76 -21.22 -11.60
C ALA A 57 3.31 -21.24 -11.05
N ALA A 58 3.09 -21.87 -9.89
CA ALA A 58 1.79 -21.88 -9.21
C ALA A 58 1.39 -20.49 -8.70
N VAL A 59 2.31 -19.73 -8.10
CA VAL A 59 2.08 -18.32 -7.69
C VAL A 59 1.85 -17.43 -8.91
N GLY A 60 2.60 -17.65 -10.00
CA GLY A 60 2.38 -16.95 -11.27
C GLY A 60 1.01 -17.22 -11.89
N SER A 61 0.50 -18.45 -11.78
CA SER A 61 -0.84 -18.85 -12.24
C SER A 61 -1.96 -18.34 -11.31
N ALA A 62 -1.72 -18.27 -10.00
CA ALA A 62 -2.65 -17.70 -9.02
C ALA A 62 -2.67 -16.15 -9.02
N GLY A 63 -1.60 -15.52 -9.54
CA GLY A 63 -1.43 -14.07 -9.60
C GLY A 63 -2.63 -13.31 -10.20
N PRO A 64 -3.17 -13.69 -11.37
CA PRO A 64 -4.35 -13.07 -11.96
C PRO A 64 -5.59 -13.13 -11.07
N VAL A 65 -5.83 -14.25 -10.39
CA VAL A 65 -7.00 -14.43 -9.51
C VAL A 65 -6.87 -13.58 -8.25
N LEU A 66 -5.68 -13.57 -7.63
CA LEU A 66 -5.40 -12.70 -6.49
C LEU A 66 -5.50 -11.23 -6.87
N HIS A 67 -5.00 -10.85 -8.05
CA HIS A 67 -5.05 -9.48 -8.53
C HIS A 67 -6.50 -9.02 -8.77
N LEU A 68 -7.35 -9.88 -9.32
CA LEU A 68 -8.78 -9.58 -9.48
C LEU A 68 -9.45 -9.27 -8.14
N LEU A 69 -9.24 -10.13 -7.13
CA LEU A 69 -9.78 -9.90 -5.79
C LEU A 69 -9.21 -8.63 -5.16
N PHE A 70 -7.91 -8.38 -5.35
CA PHE A 70 -7.24 -7.20 -4.82
C PHE A 70 -7.82 -5.90 -5.39
N ILE A 71 -8.00 -5.81 -6.72
CA ILE A 71 -8.60 -4.65 -7.38
C ILE A 71 -10.07 -4.48 -6.96
N LEU A 72 -10.82 -5.58 -6.82
CA LEU A 72 -12.22 -5.52 -6.38
C LEU A 72 -12.34 -4.89 -4.98
N PHE A 73 -11.62 -5.42 -4.00
CA PHE A 73 -11.67 -4.89 -2.63
C PHE A 73 -11.08 -3.48 -2.53
N MET A 74 -10.00 -3.20 -3.25
CA MET A 74 -9.41 -1.86 -3.29
C MET A 74 -10.36 -0.84 -3.93
N GLY A 75 -11.11 -1.22 -4.95
CA GLY A 75 -12.15 -0.38 -5.57
C GLY A 75 -13.27 -0.05 -4.58
N ILE A 76 -13.77 -1.05 -3.84
CA ILE A 76 -14.81 -0.85 -2.82
C ILE A 76 -14.30 0.05 -1.69
N ALA A 77 -13.10 -0.23 -1.16
CA ALA A 77 -12.51 0.54 -0.07
C ALA A 77 -12.24 2.00 -0.47
N THR A 78 -11.74 2.23 -1.69
CA THR A 78 -11.50 3.58 -2.22
C THR A 78 -12.82 4.32 -2.44
N GLY A 79 -13.82 3.66 -3.02
CA GLY A 79 -15.16 4.23 -3.20
C GLY A 79 -15.81 4.64 -1.87
N ALA A 80 -15.75 3.76 -0.86
CA ALA A 80 -16.23 4.07 0.48
C ALA A 80 -15.43 5.22 1.12
N GLY A 81 -14.10 5.24 0.97
CA GLY A 81 -13.24 6.31 1.48
C GLY A 81 -13.54 7.67 0.87
N ILE A 82 -13.82 7.72 -0.44
CA ILE A 82 -14.22 8.96 -1.11
C ILE A 82 -15.56 9.46 -0.56
N MET A 83 -16.56 8.57 -0.43
CA MET A 83 -17.87 8.94 0.13
C MET A 83 -17.74 9.47 1.56
N VAL A 84 -16.94 8.81 2.41
CA VAL A 84 -16.69 9.28 3.79
C VAL A 84 -15.95 10.61 3.82
N SER A 85 -15.07 10.89 2.85
CA SER A 85 -14.34 12.15 2.80
C SER A 85 -15.20 13.35 2.36
N GLN A 86 -16.36 13.08 1.75
CA GLN A 86 -17.30 14.10 1.28
C GLN A 86 -18.34 14.50 2.33
N TYR A 87 -18.52 13.72 3.40
CA TYR A 87 -19.41 13.98 4.53
C TYR A 87 -18.62 14.41 5.77
#